data_AF-A0A9E3C0E0-F1
#
_entry.id   AF-A0A9E3C0E0-F1
#
_cell.length_a   1.000
_cell.length_b   1.000
_cell.length_c   1.000
_cell.angle_alpha   90.00
_cell.angle_beta   90.00
_cell.angle_gamma   90.00
#
_symmetry.space_group_name_H-M   'P 1'
#
loop_
_entity.id
_entity.type
_entity.pdbx_description
1 polymer ?
#
loop_
_entity_poly.entity_id
_entity_poly.type
_entity_poly.pdbx_seq_one_letter_code
_entity_poly.pdbx_strand_id
1 'polypeptide(L)'
;MKPNKIRLAVPLSIGILMAAGCSRQTPQQSTEQQEVQRIGAGMQQSGTMSQQDYVRVREISHQTVGSHTISDGDLDWTLALLAKSNNSIARAKAMGVLSEIKPMSVAQKAKIAPAIAPYLHSQDELDRASAARVQKALQSQ
;
A
#
# COMPACT_ATOMS: atom_id res chain seq x y z
N MET A 1 -18.92 67.29 25.37
CA MET A 1 -17.48 67.48 25.08
C MET A 1 -16.68 66.42 25.82
N LYS A 2 -15.78 65.69 25.15
CA LYS A 2 -14.77 64.76 25.75
C LYS A 2 -13.68 65.60 26.47
N PRO A 3 -13.00 65.10 27.53
CA PRO A 3 -11.89 64.12 27.44
C PRO A 3 -11.87 63.09 28.61
N ASN A 4 -11.53 61.80 28.44
CA ASN A 4 -10.22 61.16 28.19
C ASN A 4 -9.18 61.32 29.33
N LYS A 5 -8.78 60.21 29.99
CA LYS A 5 -7.40 59.87 30.41
C LYS A 5 -7.29 58.50 31.13
N ILE A 6 -6.71 57.57 30.38
CA ILE A 6 -5.89 56.37 30.68
C ILE A 6 -5.27 56.31 32.09
N ARG A 7 -5.27 55.12 32.73
CA ARG A 7 -4.07 54.49 33.36
C ARG A 7 -4.16 52.96 33.41
N LEU A 8 -3.12 52.35 32.85
CA LEU A 8 -2.70 50.96 32.95
C LEU A 8 -2.41 50.61 34.42
N ALA A 9 -2.85 49.42 34.89
CA ALA A 9 -2.28 48.76 36.05
C ALA A 9 -2.44 47.24 35.89
N VAL A 10 -1.33 46.57 35.59
CA VAL A 10 -1.14 45.13 35.78
C VAL A 10 -0.68 44.94 37.23
N PRO A 11 -1.26 43.97 37.97
CA PRO A 11 -0.45 42.85 38.49
C PRO A 11 -1.21 41.51 38.36
N LEU A 12 -0.59 40.46 37.80
CA LEU A 12 0.31 39.51 38.46
C LEU A 12 -0.45 38.38 39.21
N SER A 13 -0.47 37.21 38.53
CA SER A 13 -0.26 35.86 39.09
C SER A 13 -1.40 34.98 39.66
N ILE A 14 -1.44 33.80 39.01
CA ILE A 14 -1.64 32.43 39.54
C ILE A 14 -3.09 31.97 39.78
N GLY A 15 -3.58 31.20 38.81
CA GLY A 15 -4.65 30.22 38.97
C GLY A 15 -4.45 29.10 37.96
N ILE A 16 -3.72 28.07 38.37
CA ILE A 16 -3.56 26.80 37.65
C ILE A 16 -4.95 26.18 37.54
N LEU A 17 -5.47 26.00 36.32
CA LEU A 17 -6.40 24.92 36.05
C LEU A 17 -6.02 24.27 34.72
N MET A 18 -5.57 23.03 34.82
CA MET A 18 -5.20 22.17 33.72
C MET A 18 -6.37 22.01 32.75
N ALA A 19 -6.23 22.52 31.54
CA ALA A 19 -6.81 21.88 30.37
C ALA A 19 -5.64 21.22 29.66
N ALA A 20 -5.52 19.90 29.85
CA ALA A 20 -4.61 19.06 29.10
C ALA A 20 -4.88 19.30 27.60
N GLY A 21 -4.05 20.14 27.00
CA GLY A 21 -3.93 20.21 25.57
C GLY A 21 -3.59 18.81 25.12
N CYS A 22 -4.55 18.14 24.49
CA CYS A 22 -4.26 17.04 23.60
C CYS A 22 -3.39 17.62 22.51
N SER A 23 -2.08 17.71 22.78
CA SER A 23 -1.05 17.71 21.76
C SER A 23 -1.27 16.40 21.00
N ARG A 24 -2.14 16.46 19.99
CA ARG A 24 -2.18 15.48 18.92
C ARG A 24 -0.75 15.44 18.41
N GLN A 25 0.02 14.48 18.91
CA GLN A 25 1.24 14.05 18.28
C GLN A 25 0.81 13.67 16.88
N THR A 26 1.02 14.57 15.91
CA THR A 26 0.95 14.21 14.52
C THR A 26 1.89 13.02 14.39
N PRO A 27 1.40 11.82 14.05
CA PRO A 27 2.28 10.68 13.87
C PRO A 27 3.28 11.11 12.81
N GLN A 28 4.55 11.21 13.19
CA GLN A 28 5.62 11.52 12.26
C GLN A 28 5.76 10.28 11.39
N GLN A 29 4.93 10.19 10.34
CA GLN A 29 5.01 9.13 9.35
C GLN A 29 6.45 9.08 8.86
N SER A 30 7.02 7.87 8.84
CA SER A 30 8.37 7.68 8.33
C SER A 30 8.44 8.18 6.89
N THR A 31 9.63 8.63 6.46
CA THR A 31 9.86 9.09 5.08
C THR A 31 9.41 8.04 4.06
N GLU A 32 9.58 6.75 4.36
CA GLU A 32 9.09 5.65 3.53
C GLU A 32 7.56 5.63 3.40
N GLN A 33 6.83 5.79 4.51
CA GLN A 33 5.36 5.85 4.47
C GLN A 33 4.88 7.04 3.64
N GLN A 34 5.51 8.21 3.79
CA GLN A 34 5.18 9.39 2.98
C GLN A 34 5.44 9.14 1.49
N GLU A 35 6.53 8.48 1.14
CA GLU A 35 6.84 8.14 -0.25
C GLU A 35 5.84 7.14 -0.84
N VAL A 36 5.49 6.08 -0.09
CA VAL A 36 4.48 5.12 -0.53
C VAL A 36 3.14 5.82 -0.78
N GLN A 37 2.72 6.70 0.11
CA GLN A 37 1.49 7.47 -0.07
C GLN A 37 1.57 8.39 -1.30
N ARG A 38 2.70 9.08 -1.50
CA ARG A 38 2.92 9.95 -2.66
C ARG A 38 2.88 9.19 -3.98
N ILE A 39 3.51 8.03 -4.07
CA ILE A 39 3.49 7.19 -5.28
C ILE A 39 2.07 6.66 -5.51
N GLY A 40 1.38 6.22 -4.45
CA GLY A 40 0.00 5.75 -4.55
C GLY A 40 -0.95 6.83 -5.06
N ALA A 41 -0.81 8.07 -4.59
CA ALA A 41 -1.56 9.21 -5.10
C ALA A 41 -1.28 9.44 -6.60
N GLY A 42 -0.01 9.33 -7.03
CA GLY A 42 0.37 9.42 -8.44
C GLY A 42 -0.26 8.31 -9.31
N MET A 43 -0.33 7.07 -8.83
CA MET A 43 -0.98 5.97 -9.55
C MET A 43 -2.49 6.14 -9.66
N GLN A 44 -3.11 6.72 -8.64
CA GLN A 44 -4.53 7.04 -8.67
C GLN A 44 -4.81 8.14 -9.70
N GLN A 45 -4.01 9.20 -9.71
CA GLN A 45 -4.13 10.30 -10.68
C GLN A 45 -3.94 9.83 -12.12
N SER A 46 -3.08 8.84 -12.36
CA SER A 46 -2.87 8.27 -13.69
C SER A 46 -3.90 7.21 -14.09
N GLY A 47 -4.86 6.87 -13.23
CA GLY A 47 -5.84 5.81 -13.48
C GLY A 47 -5.25 4.40 -13.50
N THR A 48 -4.05 4.22 -12.94
CA THR A 48 -3.37 2.90 -12.91
C THR A 48 -3.95 1.99 -11.84
N MET A 49 -4.11 2.51 -10.62
CA MET A 49 -4.55 1.77 -9.45
C MET A 49 -4.98 2.77 -8.37
N SER A 50 -5.94 2.43 -7.51
CA SER A 50 -6.26 3.27 -6.36
C SER A 50 -5.06 3.42 -5.42
N GLN A 51 -4.94 4.55 -4.74
CA GLN A 51 -3.86 4.75 -3.76
C GLN A 51 -3.89 3.67 -2.67
N GLN A 52 -5.09 3.29 -2.23
CA GLN A 52 -5.29 2.25 -1.22
C GLN A 52 -4.79 0.88 -1.70
N ASP A 53 -5.14 0.47 -2.92
CA ASP A 53 -4.65 -0.80 -3.48
C ASP A 53 -3.12 -0.77 -3.63
N TYR A 54 -2.53 0.38 -4.00
CA TYR A 54 -1.07 0.51 -4.11
C TYR A 54 -0.37 0.34 -2.78
N VAL A 55 -0.86 1.03 -1.74
CA VAL A 55 -0.33 0.90 -0.37
C VAL A 55 -0.43 -0.56 0.07
N ARG A 56 -1.60 -1.19 -0.13
CA ARG A 56 -1.83 -2.57 0.30
C ARG A 56 -0.96 -3.58 -0.42
N VAL A 57 -0.85 -3.53 -1.75
CA VAL A 57 0.01 -4.46 -2.49
C VAL A 57 1.49 -4.26 -2.15
N ARG A 58 1.90 -3.02 -1.80
CA ARG A 58 3.26 -2.72 -1.34
C ARG A 58 3.55 -3.34 0.03
N GLU A 59 2.61 -3.26 0.96
CA GLU A 59 2.72 -3.90 2.28
C GLU A 59 2.83 -5.41 2.17
N ILE A 60 1.94 -6.04 1.39
CA ILE A 60 1.97 -7.50 1.16
C ILE A 60 3.29 -7.89 0.49
N SER A 61 3.73 -7.14 -0.52
CA SER A 61 5.01 -7.40 -1.19
C SER A 61 6.19 -7.36 -0.24
N HIS A 62 6.28 -6.36 0.64
CA HIS A 62 7.34 -6.28 1.66
C HIS A 62 7.32 -7.49 2.60
N GLN A 63 6.13 -7.90 3.06
CA GLN A 63 5.96 -9.05 3.93
C GLN A 63 6.40 -10.34 3.23
N THR A 64 5.89 -10.59 2.02
CA THR A 64 6.20 -11.80 1.25
C THR A 64 7.65 -11.87 0.79
N VAL A 65 8.30 -10.75 0.45
CA VAL A 65 9.74 -10.74 0.15
C VAL A 65 10.55 -11.12 1.39
N GLY A 66 10.15 -10.64 2.57
CA GLY A 66 10.86 -10.93 3.83
C GLY A 66 10.65 -12.34 4.36
N SER A 67 9.46 -12.92 4.18
CA SER A 67 9.11 -14.23 4.75
C SER A 67 9.03 -15.37 3.73
N HIS A 68 8.94 -15.04 2.44
CA HIS A 68 8.58 -15.97 1.35
C HIS A 68 7.23 -16.67 1.51
N THR A 69 6.40 -16.16 2.42
CA THR A 69 5.06 -16.67 2.70
C THR A 69 4.02 -15.59 2.51
N ILE A 70 2.77 -16.01 2.33
CA ILE A 70 1.62 -15.13 2.23
C ILE A 70 0.48 -15.74 3.03
N SER A 71 -0.33 -14.89 3.68
CA SER A 71 -1.55 -15.35 4.33
C SER A 71 -2.60 -15.71 3.27
N ASP A 72 -3.55 -16.60 3.58
CA ASP A 72 -4.61 -16.94 2.64
C ASP A 72 -5.47 -15.73 2.26
N GLY A 73 -5.71 -14.83 3.23
CA GLY A 73 -6.45 -13.59 2.97
C GLY A 73 -5.71 -12.63 2.04
N ASP A 74 -4.39 -12.49 2.18
CA ASP A 74 -3.57 -11.66 1.29
C ASP A 74 -3.41 -12.29 -0.09
N LEU A 75 -3.35 -13.62 -0.17
CA LEU A 75 -3.37 -14.34 -1.44
C LEU A 75 -4.69 -14.09 -2.18
N ASP A 76 -5.82 -14.29 -1.52
CA ASP A 76 -7.14 -14.10 -2.13
C ASP A 76 -7.34 -12.63 -2.55
N TRP A 77 -6.87 -11.67 -1.73
CA TRP A 77 -6.88 -10.25 -2.08
C TRP A 77 -5.98 -9.94 -3.29
N THR A 78 -4.78 -10.51 -3.36
CA THR A 78 -3.83 -10.30 -4.48
C THR A 78 -4.38 -10.86 -5.79
N LEU A 79 -5.03 -12.03 -5.73
CA LEU A 79 -5.71 -12.63 -6.87
C LEU A 79 -6.91 -11.79 -7.32
N ALA A 80 -7.69 -11.24 -6.38
CA ALA A 80 -8.77 -10.32 -6.70
C ALA A 80 -8.26 -9.03 -7.34
N LEU A 81 -7.13 -8.48 -6.87
CA LEU A 81 -6.46 -7.34 -7.48
C LEU A 81 -6.04 -7.65 -8.92
N LEU A 82 -5.44 -8.81 -9.17
CA LEU A 82 -5.06 -9.26 -10.51
C LEU A 82 -6.28 -9.35 -11.43
N ALA A 83 -7.38 -9.94 -10.98
CA ALA A 83 -8.59 -10.15 -11.77
C ALA A 83 -9.34 -8.85 -12.10
N LYS A 84 -9.41 -7.90 -11.15
CA LYS A 84 -10.15 -6.63 -11.36
C LYS A 84 -9.36 -5.58 -12.16
N SER A 85 -8.05 -5.74 -12.31
CA SER A 85 -7.17 -4.71 -12.86
C SER A 85 -7.11 -4.75 -14.38
N ASN A 86 -7.53 -3.66 -15.03
CA ASN A 86 -7.39 -3.49 -16.48
C ASN A 86 -6.02 -2.92 -16.90
N ASN A 87 -5.23 -2.43 -15.94
CA ASN A 87 -3.90 -1.86 -16.19
C ASN A 87 -2.77 -2.87 -15.94
N SER A 88 -1.86 -3.05 -16.90
CA SER A 88 -0.76 -4.02 -16.84
C SER A 88 0.22 -3.74 -15.70
N ILE A 89 0.44 -2.48 -15.31
CA ILE A 89 1.28 -2.12 -14.14
C ILE A 89 0.65 -2.63 -12.85
N ALA A 90 -0.67 -2.51 -12.71
CA ALA A 90 -1.38 -3.00 -11.53
C ALA A 90 -1.34 -4.53 -11.44
N ARG A 91 -1.56 -5.22 -12.57
CA ARG A 91 -1.45 -6.68 -12.66
C ARG A 91 -0.03 -7.16 -12.38
N ALA A 92 0.99 -6.48 -12.91
CA ALA A 92 2.39 -6.80 -12.67
C ALA A 92 2.78 -6.70 -11.19
N LYS A 93 2.24 -5.73 -10.44
CA LYS A 93 2.45 -5.64 -8.99
C LYS A 93 1.87 -6.83 -8.25
N ALA A 94 0.64 -7.24 -8.59
CA ALA A 94 0.01 -8.42 -8.01
C ALA A 94 0.81 -9.70 -8.34
N MET A 95 1.19 -9.90 -9.61
CA MET A 95 2.02 -11.02 -10.03
C MET A 95 3.41 -11.01 -9.38
N GLY A 96 3.98 -9.82 -9.14
CA GLY A 96 5.23 -9.68 -8.39
C GLY A 96 5.14 -10.32 -7.01
N VAL A 97 4.10 -10.00 -6.23
CA VAL A 97 3.83 -10.64 -4.92
C VAL A 97 3.74 -12.16 -5.07
N LEU A 98 2.95 -12.66 -6.03
CA LEU A 98 2.75 -14.09 -6.22
C LEU A 98 4.06 -14.82 -6.55
N SER A 99 4.98 -14.19 -7.29
CA SER A 99 6.25 -14.82 -7.67
C SER A 99 7.25 -15.00 -6.52
N GLU A 100 7.05 -14.30 -5.40
CA GLU A 100 7.96 -14.34 -4.24
C GLU A 100 7.62 -15.46 -3.24
N ILE A 101 6.47 -16.12 -3.40
CA ILE A 101 6.01 -17.19 -2.51
C ILE A 101 6.86 -18.44 -2.74
N LYS A 102 7.57 -18.91 -1.70
CA LYS A 102 8.36 -20.15 -1.74
C LYS A 102 8.61 -20.78 -0.35
N PRO A 103 8.32 -22.08 -0.16
CA PRO A 103 7.59 -22.94 -1.08
C PRO A 103 6.08 -22.61 -1.13
N MET A 104 5.46 -22.74 -2.30
CA MET A 104 4.02 -22.74 -2.56
C MET A 104 3.43 -24.12 -2.28
N SER A 105 2.33 -24.13 -1.52
CA SER A 105 1.53 -25.34 -1.31
C SER A 105 0.77 -25.76 -2.58
N VAL A 106 0.30 -27.01 -2.63
CA VAL A 106 -0.54 -27.52 -3.74
C VAL A 106 -1.79 -26.66 -3.93
N ALA A 107 -2.43 -26.23 -2.83
CA ALA A 107 -3.61 -25.37 -2.88
C ALA A 107 -3.29 -23.98 -3.47
N GLN A 108 -2.14 -23.40 -3.11
CA GLN A 108 -1.69 -22.12 -3.68
C GLN A 108 -1.39 -22.26 -5.17
N LYS A 109 -0.66 -23.32 -5.57
CA LYS A 109 -0.40 -23.59 -7.00
C LYS A 109 -1.71 -23.73 -7.78
N ALA A 110 -2.70 -24.44 -7.24
CA ALA A 110 -4.01 -24.64 -7.87
C ALA A 110 -4.83 -23.35 -8.00
N LYS A 111 -4.69 -22.39 -7.08
CA LYS A 111 -5.31 -21.06 -7.19
C LYS A 111 -4.58 -20.15 -8.19
N ILE A 112 -3.25 -20.10 -8.12
CA ILE A 112 -2.43 -19.14 -8.86
C ILE A 112 -2.32 -19.50 -10.35
N ALA A 113 -2.08 -20.78 -10.67
CA ALA A 113 -1.86 -21.21 -12.05
C ALA A 113 -2.99 -20.79 -13.03
N PRO A 114 -4.28 -21.07 -12.76
CA PRO A 114 -5.35 -20.62 -13.65
C PRO A 114 -5.49 -19.09 -13.69
N ALA A 115 -5.20 -18.39 -12.58
CA ALA A 115 -5.32 -16.94 -12.51
C ALA A 115 -4.30 -16.21 -13.40
N ILE A 116 -3.10 -16.76 -13.57
CA ILE A 116 -2.07 -16.15 -14.44
C ILE A 116 -2.14 -16.61 -15.91
N ALA A 117 -2.86 -17.70 -16.20
CA ALA A 117 -2.87 -18.32 -17.51
C ALA A 117 -3.23 -17.37 -18.68
N PRO A 118 -4.22 -16.46 -18.55
CA PRO A 118 -4.54 -15.50 -19.62
C PRO A 118 -3.38 -14.57 -19.98
N TYR A 119 -2.46 -14.33 -19.03
CA TYR A 119 -1.38 -13.36 -19.19
C TYR A 119 -0.09 -13.97 -19.76
N LEU A 120 0.06 -15.30 -19.73
CA LEU A 120 1.23 -15.99 -20.28
C LEU A 120 1.41 -15.77 -21.80
N HIS A 121 0.31 -15.49 -22.49
CA HIS A 121 0.28 -15.22 -23.93
C HIS A 121 -0.27 -13.82 -24.24
N SER A 122 -0.21 -12.90 -23.27
CA SER A 122 -0.62 -11.52 -23.49
C SER A 122 0.22 -10.85 -24.58
N GLN A 123 -0.42 -9.97 -25.35
CA GLN A 123 0.25 -9.06 -26.28
C GLN A 123 1.00 -7.96 -25.52
N ASP A 124 0.59 -7.67 -24.29
CA ASP A 124 1.31 -6.77 -23.39
C ASP A 124 2.54 -7.48 -22.81
N GLU A 125 3.72 -6.92 -23.08
CA GLU A 125 5.00 -7.50 -22.66
C GLU A 125 5.15 -7.54 -21.14
N LEU A 126 4.66 -6.53 -20.42
CA LEU A 126 4.77 -6.45 -18.97
C LEU A 126 3.92 -7.52 -18.30
N ASP A 127 2.71 -7.75 -18.79
CA ASP A 127 1.88 -8.87 -18.32
C ASP A 127 2.57 -10.21 -18.59
N ARG A 128 3.04 -10.43 -19.82
CA ARG A 128 3.68 -11.69 -20.22
C ARG A 128 4.93 -11.99 -19.40
N ALA A 129 5.79 -10.99 -19.22
CA ALA A 129 7.01 -11.13 -18.44
C ALA A 129 6.70 -11.40 -16.95
N SER A 130 5.73 -10.69 -16.39
CA SER A 130 5.29 -10.88 -14.99
C SER A 130 4.68 -12.27 -14.78
N ALA A 131 3.82 -12.72 -15.69
CA ALA A 131 3.20 -14.04 -15.63
C ALA A 131 4.23 -15.16 -15.76
N ALA A 132 5.22 -15.01 -16.66
CA ALA A 132 6.31 -15.97 -16.81
C ALA A 132 7.15 -16.12 -15.53
N ARG A 133 7.35 -15.03 -14.76
CA ARG A 133 8.03 -15.11 -13.45
C ARG A 133 7.23 -15.93 -12.45
N VAL A 134 5.92 -15.70 -12.36
CA VAL A 134 5.04 -16.51 -11.50
C VAL A 134 5.03 -17.97 -11.96
N GLN A 135 4.97 -18.22 -13.28
CA GLN A 135 5.03 -19.57 -13.84
C GLN A 135 6.33 -20.30 -13.48
N LYS A 136 7.45 -19.59 -13.51
CA LYS A 136 8.73 -20.13 -13.02
C LYS A 136 8.65 -20.46 -11.54
N ALA A 137 8.11 -19.57 -10.70
CA ALA A 137 7.96 -19.81 -9.26
C ALA A 137 7.09 -21.06 -8.97
N LEU A 138 6.01 -21.27 -9.74
CA LEU A 138 5.15 -22.47 -9.64
C LEU A 138 5.91 -23.78 -9.94
N GLN A 139 6.90 -23.73 -10.84
CA GLN A 139 7.70 -24.88 -11.31
C GLN A 139 8.95 -25.14 -10.48
N SER A 140 9.45 -24.15 -9.72
CA SER A 140 10.77 -24.20 -9.06
C SER A 140 10.80 -24.99 -7.75
N GLN A 141 9.81 -25.87 -7.51
CA GLN A 141 9.54 -26.49 -6.21
C GLN A 141 8.82 -27.81 -6.34
#